data_AF-B6HMU4-F1
#
_entry.id   AF-B6HMU4-F1
#
_cell.length_a   1.000
_cell.length_b   1.000
_cell.length_c   1.000
_cell.angle_alpha   90.00
_cell.angle_beta   90.00
_cell.angle_gamma   90.00
#
_symmetry.space_group_name_H-M   'P 1'
#
loop_
_entity.id
_entity.type
_entity.pdbx_description
1 polymer ?
#
loop_
_entity_poly.entity_id
_entity_poly.type
_entity_poly.pdbx_seq_one_letter_code
_entity_poly.pdbx_strand_id
1 'polypeptide(L)'
;MSALTMPGYFLIFVLIFLFAVTGNASRHDPLLRLVYQFPNATWVENIAVRPNGNLLVTLVNTPELWEIKPSRSLGDPQPQARMIHHFSDAEMATGITELTPDVYAVIASNHVWKVQLDNTDGEAMVAPINTIPMGSLNGMAVLNRAAGLVAIADSHLGLVWRLDTNSGNYSVMLKDETMAPNADIGTLLGVNGVKVLGDYVYYVNTPRRLYCRVRVNTITGQAVGPYEVISKGVLADDFAISLRGVAYLAGLTDNVVVRAFLNGTQEVVAGSLNSSAVKTATSAALGRNQHANVLYITTGGETGDVTMYSGKGKVMALTLDA
;
A
#
# COMPACT_ATOMS: atom_id res chain seq x y z
N MET A 1 -39.80 68.22 -29.04
CA MET A 1 -39.30 66.94 -29.59
C MET A 1 -37.93 66.70 -28.98
N SER A 2 -37.90 65.96 -27.88
CA SER A 2 -36.68 65.65 -27.13
C SER A 2 -36.89 64.27 -26.54
N ALA A 3 -36.26 63.28 -27.16
CA ALA A 3 -36.25 61.90 -26.72
C ALA A 3 -35.18 61.75 -25.63
N LEU A 4 -35.61 61.38 -24.42
CA LEU A 4 -34.73 60.92 -23.35
C LEU A 4 -34.68 59.39 -23.40
N THR A 5 -33.50 58.89 -23.79
CA THR A 5 -33.10 57.48 -23.72
C THR A 5 -32.78 57.11 -22.27
N MET A 6 -33.46 56.10 -21.74
CA MET A 6 -33.10 55.41 -20.50
C MET A 6 -32.10 54.27 -20.81
N PRO A 7 -31.11 53.99 -19.93
CA PRO A 7 -30.17 52.89 -20.11
C PRO A 7 -30.81 51.56 -19.69
N GLY A 8 -30.66 50.53 -20.53
CA GLY A 8 -31.08 49.17 -20.23
C GLY A 8 -30.14 48.53 -19.20
N TYR A 9 -30.70 48.05 -18.09
CA TYR A 9 -30.01 47.18 -17.15
C TYR A 9 -29.93 45.77 -17.75
N PHE A 10 -28.74 45.33 -18.13
CA PHE A 10 -28.46 43.92 -18.42
C PHE A 10 -28.35 43.17 -17.08
N LEU A 11 -29.35 42.33 -16.75
CA LEU A 11 -29.19 41.32 -15.71
C LEU A 11 -28.29 40.20 -16.26
N ILE A 12 -27.08 40.08 -15.71
CA ILE A 12 -26.24 38.90 -15.90
C ILE A 12 -26.79 37.81 -14.97
N PHE A 13 -27.42 36.78 -15.54
CA PHE A 13 -27.73 35.56 -14.82
C PHE A 13 -26.43 34.78 -14.59
N VAL A 14 -25.88 34.84 -13.38
CA VAL A 14 -24.86 33.90 -12.92
C VAL A 14 -25.56 32.58 -12.59
N LEU A 15 -25.46 31.61 -13.50
CA LEU A 15 -25.83 30.21 -13.25
C LEU A 15 -24.85 29.62 -12.24
N ILE A 16 -25.20 29.68 -10.95
CA ILE A 16 -24.54 28.89 -9.91
C ILE A 16 -25.02 27.45 -10.11
N PHE A 17 -24.16 26.59 -10.68
CA PHE A 17 -24.36 25.15 -10.63
C PHE A 17 -24.15 24.69 -9.18
N LEU A 18 -25.23 24.64 -8.40
CA LEU A 18 -25.27 23.82 -7.19
C LEU A 18 -25.19 22.35 -7.63
N PHE A 19 -24.02 21.75 -7.52
CA PHE A 19 -23.92 20.30 -7.46
C PHE A 19 -24.65 19.85 -6.20
N ALA A 20 -25.89 19.38 -6.36
CA ALA A 20 -26.56 18.61 -5.33
C ALA A 20 -25.78 17.31 -5.15
N VAL A 21 -24.89 17.30 -4.15
CA VAL A 21 -24.37 16.05 -3.59
C VAL A 21 -25.56 15.39 -2.92
N THR A 22 -26.26 14.54 -3.67
CA THR A 22 -27.21 13.61 -3.08
C THR A 22 -26.38 12.69 -2.19
N GLY A 23 -26.52 12.90 -0.88
CA GLY A 23 -25.94 12.02 0.12
C GLY A 23 -26.55 10.64 -0.07
N ASN A 24 -25.86 9.76 -0.78
CA ASN A 24 -26.17 8.35 -0.72
C ASN A 24 -25.73 7.87 0.67
N ALA A 25 -26.73 7.50 1.48
CA ALA A 25 -26.56 6.63 2.62
C ALA A 25 -25.64 5.47 2.22
N SER A 26 -24.72 5.10 3.12
CA SER A 26 -23.70 4.07 2.95
C SER A 26 -24.30 2.78 2.38
N ARG A 27 -24.28 2.65 1.05
CA ARG A 27 -24.47 1.35 0.40
C ARG A 27 -23.27 0.54 0.85
N HIS A 28 -23.52 -0.56 1.56
CA HIS A 28 -22.56 -1.66 1.58
C HIS A 28 -22.20 -1.92 0.12
N ASP A 29 -20.94 -1.66 -0.24
CA ASP A 29 -20.42 -2.17 -1.49
C ASP A 29 -20.47 -3.69 -1.36
N PRO A 30 -21.36 -4.39 -2.09
CA PRO A 30 -21.56 -5.83 -1.91
C PRO A 30 -20.29 -6.62 -2.22
N LEU A 31 -19.32 -6.00 -2.89
CA LEU A 31 -18.04 -6.59 -3.23
C LEU A 31 -17.00 -6.46 -2.12
N LEU A 32 -17.19 -5.55 -1.16
CA LEU A 32 -16.28 -5.29 -0.05
C LEU A 32 -16.75 -6.01 1.23
N ARG A 33 -15.92 -6.92 1.73
CA ARG A 33 -16.21 -7.70 2.95
C ARG A 33 -15.05 -7.64 3.95
N LEU A 34 -15.38 -7.73 5.23
CA LEU A 34 -14.39 -7.93 6.28
C LEU A 34 -13.80 -9.34 6.18
N VAL A 35 -12.46 -9.42 6.21
CA VAL A 35 -11.74 -10.69 6.36
C VAL A 35 -11.35 -10.90 7.81
N TYR A 36 -10.75 -9.91 8.46
CA TYR A 36 -10.36 -10.02 9.86
C TYR A 36 -10.27 -8.63 10.50
N GLN A 37 -10.55 -8.54 11.80
CA GLN A 37 -10.42 -7.32 12.57
C GLN A 37 -9.61 -7.60 13.82
N PHE A 38 -8.54 -6.83 14.00
CA PHE A 38 -7.70 -6.87 15.19
C PHE A 38 -8.36 -6.13 16.37
N PRO A 39 -7.88 -6.35 17.60
CA PRO A 39 -8.25 -5.52 18.76
C PRO A 39 -7.95 -4.03 18.58
N ASN A 40 -8.37 -3.22 19.55
CA ASN A 40 -8.00 -1.79 19.59
C ASN A 40 -6.48 -1.61 19.65
N ALA A 41 -6.02 -0.45 19.19
CA ALA A 41 -4.61 -0.10 19.10
C ALA A 41 -3.83 -1.09 18.23
N THR A 42 -4.39 -1.45 17.08
CA THR A 42 -3.68 -2.24 16.06
C THR A 42 -3.73 -1.52 14.73
N TRP A 43 -2.57 -1.31 14.15
CA TRP A 43 -2.39 -0.73 12.83
C TRP A 43 -1.73 -1.79 11.94
N VAL A 44 -2.50 -2.29 10.97
CA VAL A 44 -2.05 -3.31 10.02
C VAL A 44 -1.43 -2.59 8.84
N GLU A 45 -0.11 -2.72 8.66
CA GLU A 45 0.65 -1.90 7.74
C GLU A 45 0.68 -2.50 6.34
N ASN A 46 1.25 -3.70 6.21
CA ASN A 46 1.52 -4.31 4.92
C ASN A 46 0.95 -5.72 4.80
N ILE A 47 0.94 -6.26 3.58
CA ILE A 47 0.31 -7.55 3.29
C ILE A 47 1.01 -8.32 2.18
N ALA A 48 1.17 -9.63 2.38
CA ALA A 48 1.56 -10.58 1.35
C ALA A 48 0.58 -11.77 1.32
N VAL A 49 0.27 -12.27 0.12
CA VAL A 49 -0.58 -13.46 -0.05
C VAL A 49 0.31 -14.69 -0.22
N ARG A 50 0.14 -15.69 0.65
CA ARG A 50 0.83 -16.98 0.59
C ARG A 50 0.37 -17.83 -0.61
N PRO A 51 1.18 -18.79 -1.09
CA PRO A 51 0.76 -19.74 -2.14
C PRO A 51 -0.52 -20.51 -1.80
N ASN A 52 -0.75 -20.79 -0.51
CA ASN A 52 -1.94 -21.47 -0.01
C ASN A 52 -3.18 -20.56 0.13
N GLY A 53 -3.07 -19.26 -0.17
CA GLY A 53 -4.14 -18.26 -0.09
C GLY A 53 -4.30 -17.58 1.27
N ASN A 54 -3.52 -17.96 2.29
CA ASN A 54 -3.47 -17.22 3.55
C ASN A 54 -2.80 -15.86 3.37
N LEU A 55 -3.06 -14.95 4.30
CA LEU A 55 -2.54 -13.59 4.27
C LEU A 55 -1.50 -13.45 5.38
N LEU A 56 -0.33 -12.93 5.03
CA LEU A 56 0.65 -12.45 5.99
C LEU A 56 0.50 -10.95 6.12
N VAL A 57 0.40 -10.44 7.34
CA VAL A 57 0.31 -9.01 7.60
C VAL A 57 1.32 -8.59 8.66
N THR A 58 1.87 -7.39 8.48
CA THR A 58 2.77 -6.74 9.44
C THR A 58 2.03 -5.67 10.22
N LEU A 59 2.39 -5.50 11.49
CA LEU A 59 1.82 -4.47 12.35
C LEU A 59 2.87 -3.39 12.63
N VAL A 60 2.53 -2.11 12.40
CA VAL A 60 3.51 -1.02 12.57
C VAL A 60 3.74 -0.66 14.03
N ASN A 61 2.71 -0.80 14.88
CA ASN A 61 2.75 -0.33 16.27
C ASN A 61 3.06 -1.44 17.29
N THR A 62 3.05 -2.69 16.84
CA THR A 62 3.60 -3.85 17.53
C THR A 62 4.43 -4.60 16.49
N PRO A 63 5.75 -4.72 16.61
CA PRO A 63 6.62 -5.24 15.55
C PRO A 63 6.39 -6.75 15.33
N GLU A 64 5.30 -7.10 14.67
CA GLU A 64 4.76 -8.45 14.62
C GLU A 64 4.37 -8.83 13.20
N LEU A 65 4.60 -10.11 12.89
CA LEU A 65 4.10 -10.77 11.69
C LEU A 65 2.97 -11.70 12.08
N TRP A 66 1.82 -11.56 11.42
CA TRP A 66 0.64 -12.39 11.63
C TRP A 66 0.24 -13.12 10.36
N GLU A 67 -0.29 -14.33 10.53
CA GLU A 67 -0.95 -15.08 9.47
C GLU A 67 -2.46 -15.11 9.71
N ILE A 68 -3.23 -14.79 8.67
CA ILE A 68 -4.69 -14.84 8.65
C ILE A 68 -5.13 -15.86 7.59
N LYS A 69 -5.96 -16.82 8.00
CA LYS A 69 -6.66 -17.73 7.10
C LYS A 69 -7.98 -17.10 6.69
N PRO A 70 -8.12 -16.55 5.48
CA PRO A 70 -9.39 -15.97 5.05
C PRO A 70 -10.45 -17.07 4.94
N SER A 71 -11.66 -16.79 5.42
CA SER A 71 -12.81 -17.67 5.17
C SER A 71 -13.01 -17.82 3.65
N ARG A 72 -13.12 -19.07 3.19
CA ARG A 72 -13.28 -19.43 1.78
C ARG A 72 -14.72 -19.25 1.32
N SER A 73 -15.68 -19.27 2.25
CA SER A 73 -17.11 -19.09 1.96
C SER A 73 -17.89 -18.44 3.11
N LEU A 74 -19.07 -17.89 2.80
CA LEU A 74 -20.09 -17.48 3.79
C LEU A 74 -20.65 -18.74 4.45
N GLY A 75 -20.03 -19.16 5.56
CA GLY A 75 -20.38 -20.41 6.27
C GLY A 75 -19.18 -21.14 6.88
N ASP A 76 -17.96 -20.79 6.43
CA ASP A 76 -16.75 -21.28 7.08
C ASP A 76 -16.63 -20.78 8.52
N PRO A 77 -15.93 -21.51 9.40
CA PRO A 77 -15.59 -21.02 10.72
C PRO A 77 -14.88 -19.65 10.63
N GLN A 78 -15.03 -18.86 11.68
CA GLN A 78 -14.45 -17.52 11.78
C GLN A 78 -12.97 -17.52 11.33
N PRO A 79 -12.54 -16.49 10.58
CA PRO A 79 -11.17 -16.40 10.10
C PRO A 79 -10.20 -16.57 11.26
N GLN A 80 -9.23 -17.47 11.08
CA GLN A 80 -8.22 -17.76 12.10
C GLN A 80 -7.03 -16.85 11.87
N ALA A 81 -6.61 -16.13 12.91
CA ALA A 81 -5.37 -15.38 12.92
C ALA A 81 -4.41 -15.97 13.95
N ARG A 82 -3.12 -16.03 13.62
CA ARG A 82 -2.05 -16.42 14.55
C ARG A 82 -0.83 -15.53 14.36
N MET A 83 -0.16 -15.19 15.45
CA MET A 83 1.15 -14.56 15.39
C MET A 83 2.17 -15.58 14.90
N ILE A 84 2.96 -15.19 13.91
CA ILE A 84 4.09 -15.96 13.39
C ILE A 84 5.35 -15.61 14.15
N HIS A 85 5.60 -14.32 14.36
CA HIS A 85 6.80 -13.84 15.03
C HIS A 85 6.59 -12.44 15.61
N HIS A 86 7.29 -12.16 16.70
CA HIS A 86 7.43 -10.83 17.29
C HIS A 86 8.92 -10.45 17.24
N PHE A 87 9.24 -9.35 16.54
CA PHE A 87 10.61 -8.87 16.37
C PHE A 87 10.99 -8.02 17.60
N SER A 88 11.51 -8.66 18.65
CA SER A 88 11.71 -8.06 19.97
C SER A 88 12.62 -6.82 20.02
N ASP A 89 13.54 -6.69 19.07
CA ASP A 89 14.50 -5.57 18.99
C ASP A 89 14.08 -4.49 17.98
N ALA A 90 12.83 -4.53 17.49
CA ALA A 90 12.28 -3.55 16.57
C ALA A 90 11.17 -2.73 17.25
N GLU A 91 10.87 -1.58 16.65
CA GLU A 91 9.77 -0.70 17.07
C GLU A 91 8.55 -0.86 16.18
N MET A 92 8.75 -1.28 14.93
CA MET A 92 7.70 -1.41 13.91
C MET A 92 7.99 -2.55 12.93
N ALA A 93 6.96 -3.15 12.34
CA ALA A 93 7.09 -4.00 11.17
C ALA A 93 6.35 -3.37 9.98
N THR A 94 7.04 -3.20 8.85
CA THR A 94 6.52 -2.50 7.66
C THR A 94 6.46 -3.43 6.44
N GLY A 95 7.26 -3.20 5.40
CA GLY A 95 7.17 -3.93 4.14
C GLY A 95 7.45 -5.43 4.25
N ILE A 96 6.72 -6.21 3.46
CA ILE A 96 6.89 -7.66 3.32
C ILE A 96 6.89 -8.04 1.84
N THR A 97 7.77 -8.97 1.45
CA THR A 97 7.77 -9.51 0.08
C THR A 97 8.16 -10.99 0.05
N GLU A 98 7.57 -11.75 -0.89
CA GLU A 98 7.85 -13.18 -1.06
C GLU A 98 9.07 -13.41 -1.96
N LEU A 99 10.18 -13.88 -1.38
CA LEU A 99 11.45 -14.21 -2.06
C LEU A 99 11.35 -15.48 -2.90
N THR A 100 10.75 -16.53 -2.36
CA THR A 100 10.39 -17.80 -3.01
C THR A 100 9.11 -18.31 -2.36
N PRO A 101 8.39 -19.29 -2.93
CA PRO A 101 7.18 -19.82 -2.29
C PRO A 101 7.39 -20.08 -0.80
N ASP A 102 6.58 -19.43 0.04
CA ASP A 102 6.62 -19.51 1.50
C ASP A 102 7.90 -19.02 2.22
N VAL A 103 8.77 -18.29 1.52
CA VAL A 103 9.93 -17.59 2.10
C VAL A 103 9.81 -16.09 1.84
N TYR A 104 9.85 -15.30 2.91
CA TYR A 104 9.59 -13.86 2.88
C TYR A 104 10.79 -13.07 3.39
N ALA A 105 10.97 -11.86 2.86
CA ALA A 105 11.72 -10.80 3.53
C ALA A 105 10.71 -9.85 4.20
N VAL A 106 10.99 -9.48 5.44
CA VAL A 106 10.16 -8.60 6.27
C VAL A 106 11.03 -7.48 6.84
N ILE A 107 10.57 -6.24 6.74
CA ILE A 107 11.20 -5.11 7.43
C ILE A 107 10.67 -5.04 8.86
N ALA A 108 11.59 -4.98 9.82
CA ALA A 108 11.32 -4.63 11.21
C ALA A 108 12.26 -3.49 11.61
N SER A 109 11.71 -2.28 11.75
CA SER A 109 12.45 -1.01 11.86
C SER A 109 13.47 -0.84 10.73
N ASN A 110 14.76 -0.92 11.04
CA ASN A 110 15.87 -0.79 10.10
C ASN A 110 16.52 -2.15 9.76
N HIS A 111 15.92 -3.25 10.21
CA HIS A 111 16.38 -4.61 9.97
C HIS A 111 15.51 -5.29 8.90
N VAL A 112 16.15 -6.08 8.04
CA VAL A 112 15.46 -6.97 7.11
C VAL A 112 15.65 -8.40 7.60
N TRP A 113 14.55 -9.10 7.80
CA TRP A 113 14.49 -10.47 8.30
C TRP A 113 14.02 -11.42 7.20
N LYS A 114 14.60 -12.61 7.15
CA LYS A 114 14.09 -13.74 6.39
C LYS A 114 13.15 -14.55 7.26
N VAL A 115 11.95 -14.84 6.75
CA VAL A 115 10.95 -15.68 7.39
C VAL A 115 10.61 -16.85 6.48
N GLN A 116 10.86 -18.08 6.93
CA GLN A 116 10.57 -19.32 6.20
C GLN A 116 9.38 -20.03 6.82
N LEU A 117 8.37 -20.34 6.00
CA LEU A 117 7.10 -20.96 6.40
C LEU A 117 6.83 -22.30 5.68
N ASP A 118 7.85 -22.82 4.97
CA ASP A 118 7.84 -24.05 4.20
C ASP A 118 8.36 -25.27 4.99
N ASN A 119 8.64 -25.10 6.28
CA ASN A 119 9.15 -26.17 7.15
C ASN A 119 8.07 -27.23 7.48
N THR A 120 8.48 -28.50 7.57
CA THR A 120 7.58 -29.64 7.80
C THR A 120 6.96 -29.67 9.19
N ASP A 121 7.63 -29.07 10.18
CA ASP A 121 7.21 -29.10 11.58
C ASP A 121 6.19 -27.99 11.90
N GLY A 122 5.86 -27.15 10.91
CA GLY A 122 4.88 -26.07 11.04
C GLY A 122 5.38 -24.80 11.76
N GLU A 123 6.60 -24.85 12.30
CA GLU A 123 7.26 -23.69 12.92
C GLU A 123 7.96 -22.81 11.88
N ALA A 124 7.85 -21.49 12.07
CA ALA A 124 8.52 -20.52 11.23
C ALA A 124 10.00 -20.40 11.61
N MET A 125 10.90 -20.43 10.63
CA MET A 125 12.31 -20.10 10.86
C MET A 125 12.53 -18.63 10.51
N VAL A 126 13.00 -17.86 11.49
CA VAL A 126 13.21 -16.41 11.36
C VAL A 126 14.67 -16.08 11.62
N ALA A 127 15.32 -15.38 10.69
CA ALA A 127 16.73 -15.02 10.78
C ALA A 127 16.99 -13.64 10.17
N PRO A 128 17.92 -12.84 10.71
CA PRO A 128 18.26 -11.55 10.11
C PRO A 128 18.96 -11.76 8.76
N ILE A 129 18.68 -10.89 7.79
CA ILE A 129 19.42 -10.76 6.53
C ILE A 129 20.49 -9.69 6.71
N ASN A 130 20.07 -8.45 7.00
CA ASN A 130 20.97 -7.34 7.30
C ASN A 130 20.23 -6.17 7.97
N THR A 131 20.99 -5.21 8.47
CA THR A 131 20.55 -3.90 8.98
C THR A 131 20.95 -2.81 7.99
N ILE A 132 20.02 -1.92 7.64
CA ILE A 132 20.29 -0.70 6.86
C ILE A 132 20.21 0.47 7.84
N PRO A 133 21.33 1.01 8.35
CA PRO A 133 21.36 1.83 9.57
C PRO A 133 20.78 3.25 9.43
N MET A 134 20.17 3.58 8.30
CA MET A 134 19.69 4.93 8.00
C MET A 134 18.25 4.90 7.49
N GLY A 135 17.53 5.99 7.78
CA GLY A 135 16.23 6.28 7.19
C GLY A 135 15.05 5.57 7.85
N SER A 136 13.96 5.45 7.10
CA SER A 136 12.71 4.81 7.52
C SER A 136 12.26 3.86 6.42
N LEU A 137 12.61 2.58 6.60
CA LEU A 137 12.31 1.54 5.62
C LEU A 137 10.81 1.24 5.63
N ASN A 138 10.19 1.30 4.45
CA ASN A 138 8.74 1.17 4.33
C ASN A 138 8.35 0.05 3.34
N GLY A 139 7.86 0.37 2.15
CA GLY A 139 7.50 -0.63 1.14
C GLY A 139 8.70 -1.47 0.65
N MET A 140 8.44 -2.74 0.31
CA MET A 140 9.43 -3.64 -0.29
C MET A 140 8.85 -4.43 -1.47
N ALA A 141 9.67 -4.68 -2.49
CA ALA A 141 9.34 -5.59 -3.58
C ALA A 141 10.55 -6.40 -4.05
N VAL A 142 10.33 -7.63 -4.54
CA VAL A 142 11.37 -8.40 -5.24
C VAL A 142 11.75 -7.70 -6.54
N LEU A 143 13.02 -7.33 -6.67
CA LEU A 143 13.61 -6.76 -7.88
C LEU A 143 14.00 -7.86 -8.87
N ASN A 144 14.67 -8.90 -8.37
CA ASN A 144 15.05 -10.06 -9.18
C ASN A 144 15.07 -11.32 -8.31
N ARG A 145 14.15 -12.22 -8.59
CA ARG A 145 13.96 -13.45 -7.82
C ARG A 145 15.15 -14.40 -7.92
N ALA A 146 15.68 -14.61 -9.13
CA ALA A 146 16.78 -15.54 -9.37
C ALA A 146 18.09 -15.09 -8.71
N ALA A 147 18.31 -13.78 -8.61
CA ALA A 147 19.49 -13.21 -7.97
C ALA A 147 19.29 -12.89 -6.47
N GLY A 148 18.11 -13.12 -5.90
CA GLY A 148 17.82 -12.77 -4.51
C GLY A 148 17.86 -11.26 -4.23
N LEU A 149 17.41 -10.43 -5.17
CA LEU A 149 17.46 -8.98 -5.04
C LEU A 149 16.09 -8.41 -4.69
N VAL A 150 16.06 -7.50 -3.72
CA VAL A 150 14.86 -6.72 -3.33
C VAL A 150 15.13 -5.22 -3.43
N ALA A 151 14.07 -4.47 -3.72
CA ALA A 151 14.00 -3.03 -3.68
C ALA A 151 13.22 -2.61 -2.41
N ILE A 152 13.78 -1.69 -1.62
CA ILE A 152 13.21 -1.22 -0.35
C ILE A 152 13.10 0.30 -0.40
N ALA A 153 11.90 0.83 -0.24
CA ALA A 153 11.68 2.27 -0.15
C ALA A 153 12.15 2.80 1.21
N ASP A 154 12.78 3.97 1.20
CA ASP A 154 13.15 4.73 2.38
C ASP A 154 12.40 6.06 2.39
N SER A 155 11.33 6.11 3.19
CA SER A 155 10.43 7.26 3.24
C SER A 155 11.10 8.51 3.77
N HIS A 156 12.12 8.38 4.62
CA HIS A 156 12.80 9.52 5.22
C HIS A 156 13.95 10.04 4.34
N LEU A 157 14.69 9.16 3.66
CA LEU A 157 15.78 9.57 2.77
C LEU A 157 15.31 9.92 1.35
N GLY A 158 14.10 9.52 0.97
CA GLY A 158 13.54 9.77 -0.35
C GLY A 158 14.29 9.03 -1.45
N LEU A 159 14.57 7.74 -1.23
CA LEU A 159 15.30 6.88 -2.16
C LEU A 159 14.82 5.43 -2.04
N VAL A 160 15.28 4.58 -2.95
CA VAL A 160 15.09 3.13 -2.89
C VAL A 160 16.44 2.46 -2.71
N TRP A 161 16.55 1.56 -1.73
CA TRP A 161 17.68 0.67 -1.53
C TRP A 161 17.54 -0.59 -2.38
N ARG A 162 18.66 -1.11 -2.89
CA ARG A 162 18.78 -2.47 -3.43
C ARG A 162 19.46 -3.31 -2.36
N LEU A 163 18.89 -4.45 -2.01
CA LEU A 163 19.46 -5.41 -1.07
C LEU A 163 19.55 -6.78 -1.74
N ASP A 164 20.71 -7.43 -1.61
CA ASP A 164 20.91 -8.84 -1.90
C ASP A 164 20.61 -9.65 -0.64
N THR A 165 19.58 -10.49 -0.68
CA THR A 165 19.10 -11.26 0.47
C THR A 165 19.95 -12.48 0.79
N ASN A 166 20.87 -12.86 -0.10
CA ASN A 166 21.82 -13.95 0.14
C ASN A 166 23.09 -13.45 0.84
N SER A 167 23.63 -12.33 0.37
CA SER A 167 24.88 -11.76 0.92
C SER A 167 24.67 -10.69 1.99
N GLY A 168 23.46 -10.13 2.08
CA GLY A 168 23.15 -8.97 2.90
C GLY A 168 23.63 -7.63 2.31
N ASN A 169 24.37 -7.64 1.19
CA ASN A 169 24.90 -6.40 0.62
C ASN A 169 23.79 -5.47 0.14
N TYR A 170 23.88 -4.19 0.50
CA TYR A 170 22.94 -3.17 0.07
C TYR A 170 23.62 -1.94 -0.53
N SER A 171 22.89 -1.22 -1.38
CA SER A 171 23.34 0.03 -2.01
C SER A 171 22.15 0.91 -2.37
N VAL A 172 22.37 2.22 -2.54
CA VAL A 172 21.33 3.10 -3.12
C VAL A 172 21.04 2.60 -4.54
N MET A 173 19.77 2.34 -4.83
CA MET A 173 19.28 1.84 -6.10
C MET A 173 18.73 2.97 -6.98
N LEU A 174 17.77 3.72 -6.45
CA LEU A 174 17.08 4.81 -7.14
C LEU A 174 17.03 6.01 -6.21
N LYS A 175 17.17 7.20 -6.80
CA LYS A 175 16.98 8.48 -6.11
C LYS A 175 16.53 9.49 -7.15
N ASP A 176 15.40 10.13 -6.89
CA ASP A 176 14.78 11.10 -7.78
C ASP A 176 13.99 12.13 -6.96
N GLU A 177 13.78 13.31 -7.51
CA GLU A 177 13.03 14.37 -6.83
C GLU A 177 11.59 13.94 -6.50
N THR A 178 10.97 13.10 -7.33
CA THR A 178 9.63 12.56 -7.06
C THR A 178 9.58 11.63 -5.84
N MET A 179 10.73 11.16 -5.34
CA MET A 179 10.83 10.35 -4.12
C MET A 179 11.11 11.19 -2.87
N ALA A 180 11.50 12.45 -3.04
CA ALA A 180 11.97 13.29 -1.95
C ALA A 180 10.88 13.52 -0.89
N PRO A 181 11.25 13.47 0.40
CA PRO A 181 10.30 13.61 1.49
C PRO A 181 9.84 15.05 1.65
N ASN A 182 8.67 15.23 2.26
CA ASN A 182 8.19 16.50 2.79
C ASN A 182 7.24 16.24 3.97
N ALA A 183 6.73 17.31 4.60
CA ALA A 183 5.84 17.22 5.75
C ALA A 183 4.41 17.74 5.46
N ASP A 184 3.98 17.74 4.19
CA ASP A 184 2.70 18.34 3.75
C ASP A 184 1.47 17.66 4.38
N ILE A 185 1.62 16.41 4.84
CA ILE A 185 0.58 15.64 5.54
C ILE A 185 0.76 15.62 7.07
N GLY A 186 1.65 16.45 7.62
CA GLY A 186 1.93 16.56 9.06
C GLY A 186 3.06 15.65 9.57
N THR A 187 3.46 14.64 8.80
CA THR A 187 4.59 13.75 9.11
C THR A 187 5.58 13.77 7.95
N LEU A 188 6.88 13.73 8.26
CA LEU A 188 7.93 13.65 7.25
C LEU A 188 7.92 12.27 6.58
N LEU A 189 7.41 12.22 5.36
CA LEU A 189 7.30 11.01 4.54
C LEU A 189 7.70 11.33 3.10
N GLY A 190 8.01 10.31 2.32
CA GLY A 190 8.46 10.44 0.93
C GLY A 190 7.96 9.28 0.09
N VAL A 191 8.87 8.68 -0.69
CA VAL A 191 8.60 7.40 -1.35
C VAL A 191 8.19 6.35 -0.32
N ASN A 192 7.09 5.66 -0.57
CA ASN A 192 6.49 4.77 0.41
C ASN A 192 6.28 3.36 -0.19
N GLY A 193 5.09 3.03 -0.66
CA GLY A 193 4.88 1.80 -1.41
C GLY A 193 5.79 1.68 -2.64
N VAL A 194 6.35 0.49 -2.85
CA VAL A 194 7.11 0.10 -4.05
C VAL A 194 6.65 -1.27 -4.55
N LYS A 195 6.53 -1.42 -5.87
CA LYS A 195 6.19 -2.68 -6.55
C LYS A 195 7.01 -2.83 -7.83
N VAL A 196 7.27 -4.06 -8.26
CA VAL A 196 8.03 -4.36 -9.48
C VAL A 196 7.15 -5.16 -10.44
N LEU A 197 7.09 -4.73 -11.70
CA LEU A 197 6.41 -5.46 -12.77
C LEU A 197 7.27 -5.39 -14.04
N GLY A 198 7.78 -6.54 -14.48
CA GLY A 198 8.73 -6.62 -15.58
C GLY A 198 10.04 -5.92 -15.22
N ASP A 199 10.48 -4.99 -16.06
CA ASP A 199 11.66 -4.16 -15.87
C ASP A 199 11.31 -2.75 -15.34
N TYR A 200 10.15 -2.57 -14.71
CA TYR A 200 9.74 -1.32 -14.10
C TYR A 200 9.60 -1.44 -12.58
N VAL A 201 10.12 -0.43 -11.89
CA VAL A 201 9.81 -0.15 -10.48
C VAL A 201 8.71 0.91 -10.46
N TYR A 202 7.59 0.56 -9.85
CA TYR A 202 6.47 1.44 -9.55
C TYR A 202 6.57 1.88 -8.10
N TYR A 203 6.25 3.13 -7.82
CA TYR A 203 6.28 3.65 -6.46
C TYR A 203 5.27 4.77 -6.27
N VAL A 204 4.89 4.98 -5.02
CA VAL A 204 4.11 6.14 -4.61
C VAL A 204 4.96 7.08 -3.77
N ASN A 205 4.66 8.36 -3.82
CA ASN A 205 5.11 9.32 -2.82
C ASN A 205 3.88 9.83 -2.09
N THR A 206 3.79 9.49 -0.80
CA THR A 206 2.58 9.69 -0.01
C THR A 206 2.22 11.18 0.09
N PRO A 207 3.05 12.07 0.66
CA PRO A 207 2.63 13.44 0.82
C PRO A 207 2.57 14.24 -0.49
N ARG A 208 3.38 13.87 -1.50
CA ARG A 208 3.27 14.48 -2.83
C ARG A 208 2.07 13.98 -3.64
N ARG A 209 1.36 12.96 -3.16
CA ARG A 209 0.20 12.34 -3.84
C ARG A 209 0.55 11.92 -5.28
N LEU A 210 1.70 11.26 -5.45
CA LEU A 210 2.20 10.82 -6.75
C LEU A 210 2.17 9.30 -6.86
N TYR A 211 1.80 8.83 -8.04
CA TYR A 211 2.06 7.46 -8.48
C TYR A 211 2.98 7.51 -9.71
N CYS A 212 4.15 6.88 -9.59
CA CYS A 212 5.25 7.00 -10.54
C CYS A 212 5.80 5.63 -10.93
N ARG A 213 6.62 5.61 -11.99
CA ARG A 213 7.46 4.47 -12.32
C ARG A 213 8.77 4.89 -12.96
N VAL A 214 9.72 3.97 -12.96
CA VAL A 214 10.97 4.08 -13.72
C VAL A 214 11.37 2.71 -14.22
N ARG A 215 11.87 2.64 -15.45
CA ARG A 215 12.45 1.41 -15.98
C ARG A 215 13.81 1.18 -15.33
N VAL A 216 14.16 -0.06 -15.00
CA VAL A 216 15.42 -0.41 -14.33
C VAL A 216 16.08 -1.62 -14.96
N ASN A 217 17.39 -1.73 -14.80
CA ASN A 217 18.08 -3.01 -14.95
C ASN A 217 17.83 -3.82 -13.67
N THR A 218 17.18 -4.98 -13.76
CA THR A 218 16.79 -5.76 -12.57
C THR A 218 17.95 -6.45 -11.85
N ILE A 219 19.17 -6.43 -12.41
CA ILE A 219 20.37 -6.96 -11.76
C ILE A 219 21.13 -5.85 -11.02
N THR A 220 21.44 -4.76 -11.71
CA THR A 220 22.19 -3.63 -11.12
C THR A 220 21.29 -2.72 -10.28
N GLY A 221 19.99 -2.72 -10.56
CA GLY A 221 19.00 -1.82 -9.97
C GLY A 221 18.99 -0.41 -10.54
N GLN A 222 19.88 -0.10 -11.48
CA GLN A 222 20.00 1.25 -12.04
C GLN A 222 18.81 1.60 -12.92
N ALA A 223 18.37 2.87 -12.86
CA ALA A 223 17.37 3.42 -13.76
C ALA A 223 17.86 3.37 -15.22
N VAL A 224 16.95 3.03 -16.14
CA VAL A 224 17.16 2.93 -17.58
C VAL A 224 16.12 3.79 -18.28
N GLY A 225 16.30 5.11 -18.23
CA GLY A 225 15.38 6.09 -18.81
C GLY A 225 14.80 7.06 -17.77
N PRO A 226 13.77 7.83 -18.14
CA PRO A 226 13.21 8.85 -17.27
C PRO A 226 12.36 8.24 -16.15
N TYR A 227 12.24 8.98 -15.05
CA TYR A 227 11.19 8.77 -14.06
C TYR A 227 9.89 9.37 -14.60
N GLU A 228 8.83 8.58 -14.61
CA GLU A 228 7.53 8.92 -15.19
C GLU A 228 6.51 9.09 -14.06
N VAL A 229 5.85 10.25 -14.01
CA VAL A 229 4.66 10.42 -13.16
C VAL A 229 3.45 9.90 -13.93
N ILE A 230 2.83 8.83 -13.45
CA ILE A 230 1.65 8.20 -14.05
C ILE A 230 0.39 8.99 -13.68
N SER A 231 0.21 9.26 -12.39
CA SER A 231 -0.94 10.03 -11.89
C SER A 231 -0.55 10.92 -10.70
N LYS A 232 -1.40 11.93 -10.45
CA LYS A 232 -1.23 12.93 -9.39
C LYS A 232 -2.54 13.13 -8.62
N GLY A 233 -2.43 13.57 -7.38
CA GLY A 233 -3.56 13.99 -6.55
C GLY A 233 -4.20 12.88 -5.71
N VAL A 234 -3.77 11.64 -5.90
CA VAL A 234 -4.20 10.50 -5.08
C VAL A 234 -3.22 10.31 -3.93
N LEU A 235 -3.71 10.45 -2.69
CA LEU A 235 -2.94 10.01 -1.52
C LEU A 235 -2.81 8.49 -1.58
N ALA A 236 -1.61 7.98 -1.33
CA ALA A 236 -1.36 6.56 -1.30
C ALA A 236 -0.27 6.22 -0.29
N ASP A 237 -0.50 5.19 0.51
CA ASP A 237 0.48 4.65 1.45
C ASP A 237 1.30 3.56 0.76
N ASP A 238 0.68 2.39 0.52
CA ASP A 238 1.16 1.35 -0.39
C ASP A 238 0.08 0.94 -1.40
N PHE A 239 0.36 -0.04 -2.26
CA PHE A 239 -0.54 -0.44 -3.35
C PHE A 239 -0.29 -1.86 -3.85
N ALA A 240 -1.30 -2.45 -4.50
CA ALA A 240 -1.13 -3.64 -5.34
C ALA A 240 -1.02 -3.24 -6.82
N ILE A 241 -0.36 -4.05 -7.63
CA ILE A 241 -0.36 -3.91 -9.10
C ILE A 241 -0.68 -5.25 -9.77
N SER A 242 -1.56 -5.23 -10.77
CA SER A 242 -1.90 -6.41 -11.56
C SER A 242 -0.86 -6.70 -12.64
N LEU A 243 -0.90 -7.91 -13.20
CA LEU A 243 -0.05 -8.28 -14.34
C LEU A 243 -0.29 -7.42 -15.60
N ARG A 244 -1.42 -6.70 -15.66
CA ARG A 244 -1.74 -5.76 -16.74
C ARG A 244 -1.29 -4.32 -16.43
N GLY A 245 -0.61 -4.08 -15.32
CA GLY A 245 -0.14 -2.76 -14.91
C GLY A 245 -1.21 -1.86 -14.31
N VAL A 246 -2.36 -2.42 -13.90
CA VAL A 246 -3.41 -1.69 -13.19
C VAL A 246 -3.06 -1.66 -11.71
N ALA A 247 -2.94 -0.48 -11.12
CA ALA A 247 -2.61 -0.30 -9.70
C ALA A 247 -3.87 -0.11 -8.85
N TYR A 248 -3.79 -0.54 -7.59
CA TYR A 248 -4.81 -0.35 -6.57
C TYR A 248 -4.16 0.32 -5.36
N LEU A 249 -4.29 1.64 -5.31
CA LEU A 249 -3.64 2.51 -4.34
C LEU A 249 -4.45 2.57 -3.05
N ALA A 250 -3.83 2.24 -1.90
CA ALA A 250 -4.45 2.33 -0.59
C ALA A 250 -4.37 3.77 -0.08
N GLY A 251 -5.52 4.44 0.04
CA GLY A 251 -5.64 5.89 0.13
C GLY A 251 -5.26 6.55 1.45
N LEU A 252 -4.74 5.80 2.42
CA LEU A 252 -4.43 6.27 3.77
C LEU A 252 -5.63 7.02 4.37
N THR A 253 -5.43 8.28 4.77
CA THR A 253 -6.44 9.13 5.44
C THR A 253 -7.55 9.60 4.51
N ASP A 254 -7.42 9.44 3.19
CA ASP A 254 -8.54 9.67 2.26
C ASP A 254 -9.60 8.54 2.35
N ASN A 255 -9.30 7.44 3.06
CA ASN A 255 -10.24 6.35 3.38
C ASN A 255 -10.85 5.67 2.14
N VAL A 256 -10.07 5.58 1.07
CA VAL A 256 -10.45 5.02 -0.23
C VAL A 256 -9.43 4.00 -0.73
N VAL A 257 -9.85 3.18 -1.69
CA VAL A 257 -8.95 2.46 -2.60
C VAL A 257 -9.18 2.99 -4.00
N VAL A 258 -8.10 3.39 -4.67
CA VAL A 258 -8.15 3.98 -6.01
C VAL A 258 -7.51 3.02 -7.01
N ARG A 259 -8.25 2.66 -8.05
CA ARG A 259 -7.72 1.97 -9.23
C ARG A 259 -7.10 3.01 -10.17
N ALA A 260 -5.84 2.81 -10.57
CA ALA A 260 -5.11 3.70 -11.47
C ALA A 260 -4.52 2.94 -12.65
N PHE A 261 -4.60 3.57 -13.84
CA PHE A 261 -4.15 3.01 -15.11
C PHE A 261 -2.91 3.73 -15.62
N LEU A 262 -2.11 3.06 -16.47
CA LEU A 262 -0.88 3.63 -17.04
C LEU A 262 -1.11 4.86 -17.93
N ASN A 263 -2.33 5.08 -18.42
CA ASN A 263 -2.69 6.29 -19.16
C ASN A 263 -3.00 7.50 -18.25
N GLY A 264 -2.84 7.35 -16.93
CA GLY A 264 -3.08 8.38 -15.92
C GLY A 264 -4.54 8.50 -15.45
N THR A 265 -5.47 7.71 -16.00
CA THR A 265 -6.84 7.67 -15.51
C THR A 265 -6.93 6.93 -14.17
N GLN A 266 -7.88 7.35 -13.33
CA GLN A 266 -8.05 6.82 -11.98
C GLN A 266 -9.53 6.84 -11.55
N GLU A 267 -9.92 5.90 -10.70
CA GLU A 267 -11.27 5.81 -10.15
C GLU A 267 -11.26 5.22 -8.73
N VAL A 268 -12.15 5.69 -7.87
CA VAL A 268 -12.35 5.10 -6.54
C VAL A 268 -13.12 3.80 -6.72
N VAL A 269 -12.54 2.69 -6.26
CA VAL A 269 -13.16 1.35 -6.35
C VAL A 269 -13.67 0.83 -5.01
N ALA A 270 -13.28 1.46 -3.91
CA ALA A 270 -13.86 1.19 -2.59
C ALA A 270 -13.69 2.40 -1.66
N GLY A 271 -14.63 2.55 -0.72
CA GLY A 271 -14.56 3.57 0.32
C GLY A 271 -15.02 4.96 -0.13
N SER A 272 -14.75 5.93 0.72
CA SER A 272 -15.03 7.36 0.59
C SER A 272 -14.38 8.06 1.78
N LEU A 273 -14.30 9.39 1.77
CA LEU A 273 -13.72 10.16 2.89
C LEU A 273 -14.30 9.77 4.27
N ASN A 274 -15.59 9.41 4.33
CA ASN A 274 -16.29 9.01 5.56
C ASN A 274 -16.41 7.48 5.74
N SER A 275 -15.68 6.69 4.95
CA SER A 275 -15.71 5.22 5.04
C SER A 275 -15.19 4.74 6.38
N SER A 276 -15.90 3.80 6.99
CA SER A 276 -15.44 3.03 8.16
C SER A 276 -14.83 1.68 7.76
N ALA A 277 -15.12 1.21 6.55
CA ALA A 277 -14.72 -0.12 6.07
C ALA A 277 -13.23 -0.16 5.73
N VAL A 278 -12.76 0.83 4.97
CA VAL A 278 -11.35 1.00 4.55
C VAL A 278 -10.77 2.29 5.13
N LYS A 279 -11.22 2.67 6.33
CA LYS A 279 -10.69 3.84 7.04
C LYS A 279 -9.20 3.63 7.29
N THR A 280 -8.38 4.59 6.86
CA THR A 280 -6.91 4.53 6.96
C THR A 280 -6.37 3.35 6.16
N ALA A 281 -6.70 3.22 4.88
CA ALA A 281 -6.21 2.10 4.06
C ALA A 281 -4.69 2.18 3.86
N THR A 282 -3.93 1.17 4.27
CA THR A 282 -2.45 1.21 4.35
C THR A 282 -1.77 0.47 3.19
N SER A 283 -2.24 -0.73 2.85
CA SER A 283 -1.65 -1.53 1.77
C SER A 283 -2.70 -2.40 1.10
N ALA A 284 -2.31 -3.02 -0.01
CA ALA A 284 -3.14 -3.98 -0.72
C ALA A 284 -2.33 -5.08 -1.41
N ALA A 285 -2.94 -6.24 -1.58
CA ALA A 285 -2.38 -7.36 -2.34
C ALA A 285 -3.47 -8.10 -3.12
N LEU A 286 -3.17 -8.50 -4.36
CA LEU A 286 -4.04 -9.34 -5.15
C LEU A 286 -3.98 -10.79 -4.65
N GLY A 287 -5.14 -11.42 -4.53
CA GLY A 287 -5.26 -12.84 -4.21
C GLY A 287 -4.66 -13.74 -5.28
N ARG A 288 -4.55 -15.02 -4.97
CA ARG A 288 -3.97 -16.05 -5.84
C ARG A 288 -5.01 -17.10 -6.21
N ASN A 289 -4.76 -17.80 -7.31
CA ASN A 289 -5.55 -18.96 -7.74
C ASN A 289 -7.05 -18.61 -7.86
N GLN A 290 -7.91 -19.35 -7.17
CA GLN A 290 -9.37 -19.13 -7.10
C GLN A 290 -9.78 -17.75 -6.52
N HIS A 291 -8.84 -17.00 -5.94
CA HIS A 291 -9.06 -15.66 -5.40
C HIS A 291 -8.29 -14.59 -6.22
N ALA A 292 -7.88 -14.88 -7.45
CA ALA A 292 -7.15 -13.93 -8.30
C ALA A 292 -7.94 -12.64 -8.63
N ASN A 293 -9.26 -12.68 -8.49
CA ASN A 293 -10.14 -11.51 -8.62
C ASN A 293 -10.41 -10.81 -7.27
N VAL A 294 -9.69 -11.12 -6.21
CA VAL A 294 -9.87 -10.49 -4.89
C VAL A 294 -8.68 -9.58 -4.60
N LEU A 295 -8.97 -8.35 -4.18
CA LEU A 295 -7.99 -7.43 -3.62
C LEU A 295 -8.13 -7.43 -2.10
N TYR A 296 -7.10 -7.87 -1.39
CA TYR A 296 -7.02 -7.74 0.07
C TYR A 296 -6.44 -6.38 0.42
N ILE A 297 -7.00 -5.72 1.43
CA ILE A 297 -6.67 -4.35 1.83
C ILE A 297 -6.45 -4.32 3.34
N THR A 298 -5.34 -3.74 3.79
CA THR A 298 -5.04 -3.53 5.21
C THR A 298 -5.44 -2.12 5.67
N THR A 299 -5.69 -1.94 6.96
CA THR A 299 -6.03 -0.62 7.52
C THR A 299 -5.28 -0.28 8.81
N GLY A 300 -5.00 1.02 8.96
CA GLY A 300 -4.28 1.64 10.07
C GLY A 300 -5.14 1.95 11.29
N GLY A 301 -6.09 1.09 11.64
CA GLY A 301 -6.77 1.23 12.93
C GLY A 301 -7.70 2.43 13.07
N GLU A 302 -8.44 2.78 12.01
CA GLU A 302 -9.58 3.71 12.06
C GLU A 302 -9.25 5.15 12.54
N THR A 303 -8.02 5.60 12.36
CA THR A 303 -7.54 6.94 12.78
C THR A 303 -7.37 7.89 11.59
N GLY A 304 -7.59 9.18 11.82
CA GLY A 304 -7.21 10.23 10.85
C GLY A 304 -5.77 10.72 11.04
N ASP A 305 -5.11 10.29 12.12
CA ASP A 305 -3.75 10.67 12.49
C ASP A 305 -2.83 9.46 12.35
N VAL A 306 -1.86 9.58 11.46
CA VAL A 306 -0.91 8.51 11.10
C VAL A 306 0.15 8.23 12.18
N THR A 307 0.08 8.96 13.30
CA THR A 307 0.97 8.79 14.46
C THR A 307 0.24 8.23 15.69
N MET A 308 -1.08 8.03 15.62
CA MET A 308 -1.89 7.53 16.73
C MET A 308 -2.50 6.15 16.46
N TYR A 309 -2.29 5.22 17.39
CA TYR A 309 -2.78 3.84 17.29
C TYR A 309 -3.92 3.59 18.28
N SER A 310 -5.15 3.98 17.94
CA SER A 310 -6.28 3.94 18.89
C SER A 310 -7.44 3.02 18.48
N GLY A 311 -7.66 2.81 17.18
CA GLY A 311 -8.75 1.96 16.70
C GLY A 311 -8.32 0.57 16.25
N LYS A 312 -9.18 -0.09 15.47
CA LYS A 312 -9.07 -1.51 15.13
C LYS A 312 -8.63 -1.71 13.70
N GLY A 313 -7.40 -2.16 13.52
CA GLY A 313 -6.87 -2.51 12.20
C GLY A 313 -7.64 -3.67 11.58
N LYS A 314 -7.88 -3.59 10.28
CA LYS A 314 -8.68 -4.57 9.53
C LYS A 314 -7.90 -5.12 8.37
N VAL A 315 -8.31 -6.31 7.94
CA VAL A 315 -8.10 -6.81 6.59
C VAL A 315 -9.46 -6.90 5.93
N MET A 316 -9.61 -6.20 4.81
CA MET A 316 -10.80 -6.20 3.96
C MET A 316 -10.50 -6.99 2.68
N ALA A 317 -11.53 -7.51 2.04
CA ALA A 317 -11.46 -8.12 0.71
C ALA A 317 -12.47 -7.43 -0.21
N LEU A 318 -11.97 -6.89 -1.33
CA LEU A 318 -12.78 -6.35 -2.42
C LEU A 318 -12.77 -7.34 -3.57
N THR A 319 -13.94 -7.79 -4.00
CA THR A 319 -14.08 -8.57 -5.24
C THR A 319 -14.00 -7.61 -6.42
N LEU A 320 -13.07 -7.86 -7.33
CA LEU A 320 -12.86 -7.06 -8.54
C LEU A 320 -13.71 -7.63 -9.67
N ASP A 321 -14.34 -6.74 -10.43
CA ASP A 321 -14.99 -7.10 -11.69
C ASP A 321 -13.92 -7.59 -12.69
N ALA A 322 -14.26 -8.65 -13.43
CA ALA A 322 -13.38 -9.32 -14.39
C ALA A 322 -13.16 -8.50 -15.68
#